data_AF-A0A7S0XLW4-F1
#
_entry.id   AF-A0A7S0XLW4-F1
#
_cell.length_a   1.000
_cell.length_b   1.000
_cell.length_c   1.000
_cell.angle_alpha   90.00
_cell.angle_beta   90.00
_cell.angle_gamma   90.00
#
_symmetry.space_group_name_H-M   'P 1'
#
loop_
_entity.id
_entity.type
_entity.pdbx_description
1 polymer ?
#
loop_
_entity_poly.entity_id
_entity_poly.type
_entity_poly.pdbx_seq_one_letter_code
_entity_poly.pdbx_strand_id
1 'polypeptide(L)'
;AEALCDAALAEARRLNLKPVSVAVVNSGGGLVLHKVQDGVGLLTPELALVKARSCLALHVSTRVLREKYAQAKPSQLSAMVAIAGGELAPFPGGVLCLDGGGIVG
;
A
#
# COMPACT_ATOMS: atom_id res chain seq x y z
N ALA A 1 -0.38 -2.82 14.66
CA ALA A 1 -0.99 -3.38 13.44
C ALA A 1 -2.50 -3.53 13.57
N GLU A 2 -3.01 -4.26 14.58
CA GLU A 2 -4.46 -4.44 14.82
C GLU A 2 -5.26 -3.13 14.79
N ALA A 3 -4.88 -2.16 15.64
CA ALA A 3 -5.55 -0.86 15.71
C ALA A 3 -5.55 -0.09 14.37
N LEU A 4 -4.50 -0.22 13.55
CA LEU A 4 -4.43 0.41 12.23
C LEU A 4 -5.44 -0.22 11.27
N CYS A 5 -5.48 -1.55 11.23
CA CYS A 5 -6.43 -2.28 10.39
C CYS A 5 -7.87 -2.00 10.83
N ASP A 6 -8.15 -2.01 12.13
CA ASP A 6 -9.50 -1.76 12.65
C ASP A 6 -9.99 -0.35 12.38
N ALA A 7 -9.12 0.65 12.57
CA ALA A 7 -9.43 2.03 12.23
C ALA A 7 -9.69 2.20 10.72
N ALA A 8 -8.87 1.60 9.87
CA ALA A 8 -9.06 1.66 8.41
C ALA A 8 -10.37 0.99 7.97
N LEU A 9 -10.72 -0.16 8.55
CA LEU A 9 -11.98 -0.85 8.26
C LEU A 9 -13.19 -0.09 8.80
N ALA A 10 -13.09 0.50 9.98
CA ALA A 10 -14.14 1.34 10.56
C ALA A 10 -14.39 2.57 9.68
N GLU A 11 -13.32 3.21 9.20
CA GLU A 11 -13.41 4.37 8.31
C GLU A 11 -13.98 4.00 6.94
N ALA A 12 -13.59 2.85 6.37
CA ALA A 12 -14.16 2.35 5.12
C ALA A 12 -15.68 2.13 5.23
N ARG A 13 -16.15 1.60 6.38
CA ARG A 13 -17.58 1.48 6.68
C ARG A 13 -18.25 2.85 6.84
N ARG A 14 -17.63 3.77 7.60
CA ARG A 14 -18.15 5.13 7.83
C ARG A 14 -18.34 5.90 6.51
N LEU A 15 -17.41 5.73 5.58
CA LEU A 15 -17.42 6.33 4.25
C LEU A 15 -18.28 5.57 3.23
N ASN A 16 -18.91 4.46 3.62
CA ASN A 16 -19.70 3.58 2.76
C ASN A 16 -18.95 3.16 1.47
N LEU A 17 -17.67 2.80 1.62
CA LEU A 17 -16.86 2.33 0.50
C LEU A 17 -17.24 0.89 0.12
N LYS A 18 -16.85 0.50 -1.09
CA LYS A 18 -16.83 -0.93 -1.48
C LYS A 18 -15.94 -1.72 -0.49
N PRO A 19 -16.14 -3.05 -0.35
CA PRO A 19 -15.28 -3.88 0.49
C PRO A 19 -13.79 -3.62 0.21
N VAL A 20 -13.01 -3.51 1.29
CA VAL A 20 -11.57 -3.21 1.22
C VAL A 20 -10.73 -4.34 1.82
N SER A 21 -9.45 -4.30 1.47
CA SER A 21 -8.39 -5.10 2.08
C SER A 21 -7.34 -4.16 2.67
N VAL A 22 -6.89 -4.45 3.89
CA VAL A 22 -5.88 -3.67 4.60
C VAL A 22 -4.73 -4.58 4.99
N ALA A 23 -3.52 -4.25 4.53
CA ALA A 23 -2.29 -4.98 4.85
C ALA A 23 -1.31 -4.04 5.56
N VAL A 24 -0.68 -4.55 6.61
CA VAL A 24 0.36 -3.88 7.38
C VAL A 24 1.63 -4.73 7.30
N VAL A 25 2.74 -4.10 6.95
CA VAL A 25 4.07 -4.71 6.88
C VAL A 25 4.97 -4.10 7.95
N ASN A 26 6.05 -4.79 8.31
CA ASN A 26 7.10 -4.23 9.16
C ASN A 26 8.16 -3.51 8.30
N SER A 27 9.10 -2.80 8.94
CA SER A 27 10.21 -2.13 8.27
C SER A 27 11.07 -3.03 7.37
N GLY A 28 11.05 -4.35 7.57
CA GLY A 28 11.72 -5.34 6.71
C GLY A 28 10.88 -5.79 5.51
N GLY A 29 9.68 -5.26 5.30
CA GLY A 29 8.76 -5.65 4.21
C GLY A 29 7.98 -6.95 4.47
N GLY A 30 8.15 -7.55 5.65
CA GLY A 30 7.42 -8.74 6.09
C GLY A 30 5.98 -8.40 6.46
N LEU A 31 5.03 -9.24 6.04
CA LEU A 31 3.62 -9.08 6.40
C LEU A 31 3.45 -9.27 7.91
N VAL A 32 2.83 -8.29 8.57
CA VAL A 32 2.49 -8.34 10.01
C VAL A 32 1.04 -8.71 10.20
N LEU A 33 0.13 -8.06 9.45
CA LEU A 33 -1.31 -8.29 9.57
C LEU A 33 -2.01 -7.98 8.25
N HIS A 34 -2.97 -8.80 7.89
CA HIS A 34 -3.81 -8.62 6.71
C HIS A 34 -5.26 -8.86 7.08
N LYS A 35 -6.11 -7.83 6.98
CA LYS A 35 -7.57 -7.98 7.13
C LYS A 35 -8.24 -7.75 5.79
N VAL A 36 -9.07 -8.70 5.39
CA VAL A 36 -9.76 -8.70 4.10
C VAL A 36 -11.26 -8.77 4.37
N GLN A 37 -12.02 -7.82 3.84
CA GLN A 37 -13.48 -7.89 3.92
C GLN A 37 -14.03 -8.89 2.90
N ASP A 38 -15.16 -9.50 3.24
CA ASP A 38 -15.90 -10.34 2.29
C ASP A 38 -16.39 -9.51 1.09
N GLY A 39 -16.38 -10.12 -0.09
CA GLY A 39 -16.84 -9.48 -1.33
C GLY A 39 -15.80 -8.57 -2.01
N VAL A 40 -14.54 -8.55 -1.55
CA VAL A 40 -13.45 -7.93 -2.33
C VAL A 40 -13.17 -8.74 -3.61
N GLY A 41 -12.70 -8.06 -4.66
CA GLY A 41 -12.21 -8.75 -5.86
C GLY A 41 -10.92 -9.53 -5.59
N LEU A 42 -10.67 -10.60 -6.34
CA LEU A 42 -9.55 -11.55 -6.12
C LEU A 42 -8.16 -10.88 -6.05
N LEU A 43 -7.93 -9.80 -6.78
CA LEU A 43 -6.65 -9.08 -6.76
C LEU A 43 -6.52 -8.10 -5.59
N THR A 44 -7.62 -7.71 -4.94
CA THR A 44 -7.63 -6.65 -3.92
C THR A 44 -6.71 -6.94 -2.73
N PRO A 45 -6.63 -8.18 -2.22
CA PRO A 45 -5.70 -8.52 -1.14
C PRO A 45 -4.24 -8.30 -1.53
N GLU A 46 -3.85 -8.79 -2.71
CA GLU A 46 -2.49 -8.66 -3.21
C GLU A 46 -2.13 -7.20 -3.48
N LEU A 47 -3.06 -6.44 -4.08
CA LEU A 47 -2.88 -5.01 -4.31
C LEU A 47 -2.66 -4.23 -3.00
N ALA A 48 -3.29 -4.64 -1.89
CA ALA A 48 -3.07 -4.00 -0.60
C ALA A 48 -1.65 -4.29 -0.07
N LEU A 49 -1.19 -5.54 -0.17
CA LEU A 49 0.16 -5.93 0.24
C LEU A 49 1.24 -5.23 -0.58
N VAL A 50 1.11 -5.28 -1.92
CA VAL A 50 2.07 -4.65 -2.83
C VAL A 50 2.14 -3.13 -2.62
N LYS A 51 1.02 -2.46 -2.32
CA LYS A 51 1.02 -1.03 -1.96
C LYS A 51 1.82 -0.74 -0.70
N ALA A 52 1.69 -1.57 0.33
CA ALA A 52 2.42 -1.40 1.58
C ALA A 52 3.93 -1.59 1.34
N ARG A 53 4.32 -2.65 0.63
CA ARG A 53 5.72 -2.88 0.22
C ARG A 53 6.28 -1.78 -0.68
N SER A 54 5.48 -1.24 -1.59
CA SER A 54 5.88 -0.11 -2.46
C SER A 54 6.26 1.13 -1.66
N CYS A 55 5.55 1.36 -0.55
CA CYS A 55 5.83 2.49 0.33
C CYS A 55 7.20 2.37 0.99
N LEU A 56 7.55 1.16 1.46
CA LEU A 56 8.87 0.85 1.99
C LEU A 56 9.95 0.88 0.92
N ALA A 57 9.70 0.29 -0.26
CA ALA A 57 10.71 0.20 -1.31
C ALA A 57 11.21 1.57 -1.79
N LEU A 58 10.33 2.58 -1.77
CA LEU A 58 10.64 3.91 -2.30
C LEU A 58 10.68 5.01 -1.24
N HIS A 59 10.47 4.67 0.03
CA HIS A 59 10.37 5.63 1.14
C HIS A 59 9.41 6.81 0.84
N VAL A 60 8.33 6.54 0.10
CA VAL A 60 7.25 7.50 -0.19
C VAL A 60 5.89 6.81 -0.25
N SER A 61 4.79 7.53 -0.02
CA SER A 61 3.45 6.96 -0.22
C SER A 61 3.18 6.62 -1.70
N THR A 62 2.30 5.64 -1.97
CA THR A 62 1.96 5.29 -3.37
C THR A 62 1.22 6.41 -4.11
N ARG A 63 0.63 7.37 -3.36
CA ARG A 63 0.04 8.58 -3.94
C ARG A 63 1.11 9.49 -4.55
N VAL A 64 2.18 9.76 -3.80
CA VAL A 64 3.33 10.55 -4.25
C VAL A 64 4.05 9.86 -5.41
N LEU A 65 4.20 8.53 -5.35
CA LEU A 65 4.74 7.72 -6.45
C LEU A 65 3.94 7.95 -7.74
N ARG A 66 2.61 7.84 -7.70
CA ARG A 66 1.77 8.08 -8.88
C ARG A 66 1.95 9.51 -9.41
N GLU A 67 1.86 10.51 -8.55
CA GLU A 67 1.92 11.92 -8.95
C GLU A 67 3.26 12.28 -9.61
N LYS A 68 4.37 11.77 -9.08
CA LYS A 68 5.72 12.07 -9.57
C LYS A 68 6.07 11.34 -10.87
N TYR A 69 5.59 10.11 -11.05
CA TYR A 69 6.09 9.24 -12.13
C TYR A 69 5.05 8.91 -13.19
N ALA A 70 3.76 8.76 -12.85
CA ALA A 70 2.77 8.25 -13.81
C ALA A 70 2.51 9.22 -14.98
N GLN A 71 2.55 10.53 -14.72
CA GLN A 71 2.32 11.55 -15.76
C GLN A 71 3.61 12.07 -16.39
N ALA A 72 4.63 12.33 -15.57
CA ALA A 72 5.85 12.97 -16.04
C ALA A 72 6.93 11.99 -16.54
N LYS A 73 6.93 10.73 -16.07
CA LYS A 73 8.04 9.78 -16.28
C LYS A 73 7.55 8.33 -16.44
N PRO A 74 6.62 8.04 -17.38
CA PRO A 74 6.00 6.73 -17.51
C PRO A 74 7.02 5.61 -17.83
N SER A 75 8.04 5.88 -18.64
CA SER A 75 9.11 4.90 -18.95
C SER A 75 9.93 4.53 -17.71
N GLN A 76 10.27 5.52 -16.88
CA GLN A 76 10.97 5.29 -15.62
C GLN A 76 10.12 4.48 -14.66
N LEU A 77 8.81 4.76 -14.58
CA LEU A 77 7.90 3.99 -13.75
C LEU A 77 7.86 2.52 -14.18
N SER A 78 7.72 2.24 -15.47
CA SER A 78 7.74 0.87 -16.00
C SER A 78 9.04 0.15 -15.69
N ALA A 79 10.19 0.82 -15.81
CA ALA A 79 11.48 0.25 -15.45
C ALA A 79 11.56 -0.08 -13.94
N MET A 80 11.07 0.80 -13.07
CA MET A 80 11.03 0.56 -11.62
C MET A 80 10.13 -0.64 -11.27
N VAL A 81 8.95 -0.75 -11.90
CA VAL A 81 8.06 -1.90 -11.70
C VAL A 81 8.73 -3.21 -12.14
N ALA A 82 9.45 -3.19 -13.28
CA ALA A 82 10.18 -4.35 -13.77
C ALA A 82 11.34 -4.75 -12.84
N ILE A 83 12.11 -3.78 -12.32
CA ILE A 83 13.19 -4.02 -11.34
C ILE A 83 12.63 -4.61 -10.04
N ALA A 84 11.46 -4.15 -9.60
CA ALA A 84 10.79 -4.64 -8.40
C ALA A 84 10.13 -6.02 -8.57
N GLY A 85 10.26 -6.67 -9.73
CA GLY A 85 9.66 -7.99 -9.97
C GLY A 85 8.12 -8.00 -9.89
N GLY A 86 7.48 -6.87 -10.15
CA GLY A 86 6.03 -6.72 -9.99
C GLY A 86 5.55 -6.37 -8.57
N GLU A 87 6.44 -6.28 -7.59
CA GLU A 87 6.10 -5.86 -6.21
C GLU A 87 6.01 -4.32 -6.06
N LEU A 88 5.68 -3.60 -7.14
CA LEU A 88 5.49 -2.16 -7.13
C LEU A 88 4.12 -1.76 -7.72
N ALA A 89 3.32 -1.08 -6.91
CA ALA A 89 1.96 -0.66 -7.22
C ALA A 89 1.84 0.89 -7.29
N PRO A 90 1.83 1.50 -8.49
CA PRO A 90 1.75 2.95 -8.66
C PRO A 90 0.32 3.50 -8.64
N PHE A 91 -0.50 3.02 -7.70
CA PHE A 91 -1.87 3.50 -7.51
C PHE A 91 -2.12 3.80 -6.02
N PRO A 92 -2.89 4.86 -5.70
CA PRO A 92 -3.00 5.34 -4.32
C PRO A 92 -3.61 4.31 -3.38
N GLY A 93 -3.20 4.40 -2.11
CA GLY A 93 -3.79 3.62 -1.01
C GLY A 93 -2.76 3.08 -0.02
N GLY A 94 -1.46 3.08 -0.38
CA GLY A 94 -0.38 2.79 0.57
C GLY A 94 0.12 4.08 1.24
N VAL A 95 0.45 3.97 2.52
CA VAL A 95 1.07 5.04 3.32
C VAL A 95 2.24 4.46 4.12
N LEU A 96 3.24 5.30 4.41
CA LEU A 96 4.34 4.97 5.31
C LEU A 96 3.93 5.19 6.76
N CYS A 97 4.29 4.26 7.63
CA CYS A 97 4.21 4.40 9.07
C CYS A 97 5.57 4.90 9.59
N LEU A 98 5.55 6.06 10.23
CA LEU A 98 6.72 6.68 10.82
C LEU A 98 6.56 6.73 12.33
N ASP A 99 7.61 6.41 13.07
CA ASP A 99 7.68 6.57 14.53
C ASP A 99 9.07 7.11 14.91
N GLY A 100 9.09 8.20 15.70
CA GLY A 100 10.34 8.87 16.09
C GLY A 100 11.23 9.33 14.92
N GLY A 101 10.65 9.55 13.73
CA GLY A 101 11.40 9.87 12.50
C GLY A 101 11.97 8.66 11.75
N GLY A 102 11.82 7.45 12.29
CA GLY A 102 12.17 6.20 11.63
C GLY A 102 10.98 5.59 10.88
N ILE A 103 11.26 4.82 9.82
CA ILE A 103 10.26 4.02 9.11
C ILE A 103 10.04 2.73 9.89
N VAL A 104 8.80 2.47 10.30
CA VAL A 104 8.41 1.27 11.05
C VAL A 104 7.52 0.31 10.26
N GLY A 105 6.97 0.75 9.12
CA GLY A 105 6.14 -0.06 8.23
C GLY A 105 5.48 0.72 7.11
#